data_AF-A0A3R9TH05-F1
#
_entry.id   AF-A0A3R9TH05-F1
#
_cell.length_a   1.000
_cell.length_b   1.000
_cell.length_c   1.000
_cell.angle_alpha   90.00
_cell.angle_beta   90.00
_cell.angle_gamma   90.00
#
_symmetry.space_group_name_H-M   'P 1'
#
loop_
_entity.id
_entity.type
_entity.pdbx_description
1 polymer ?
#
loop_
_entity_poly.entity_id
_entity_poly.type
_entity_poly.pdbx_seq_one_letter_code
_entity_poly.pdbx_strand_id
1 'polypeptide(L)'
;MTLQLELPLTADPPRQINVIRDLADYGTPPVTQAETPPTPGPERKPLRWPAVPATPRVQHMTALARMRAAAVYMEEQATLTPAQIADRRTSLADAHTALCILRGNTSDDIDPARGYSLTRQSYEHQRRSWISYIKLQGFSTAYDLEPLRKAVAYWEERRPQFADGDDWLAAGLAAYREHWQDPERACYRPACDGIDEEDENR
;
A
#
# COMPACT_ATOMS: atom_id res chain seq x y z
N MET A 1 10.07 52.11 -28.14
CA MET A 1 8.69 51.78 -28.53
C MET A 1 8.18 50.81 -27.47
N THR A 2 7.44 51.32 -26.49
CA THR A 2 7.18 50.63 -25.22
C THR A 2 5.72 50.19 -25.22
N LEU A 3 5.47 48.88 -25.25
CA LEU A 3 4.12 48.31 -25.20
C LEU A 3 3.70 48.18 -23.72
N GLN A 4 2.85 49.10 -23.26
CA GLN A 4 2.10 48.94 -22.01
C GLN A 4 0.94 47.98 -22.25
N LEU A 5 1.03 46.78 -21.65
CA LEU A 5 -0.08 45.83 -21.55
C LEU A 5 -0.90 46.18 -20.30
N GLU A 6 -2.04 46.82 -20.50
CA GLU A 6 -3.05 46.97 -19.46
C GLU A 6 -3.84 45.65 -19.32
N LEU A 7 -3.67 44.98 -18.18
CA LEU A 7 -4.48 43.83 -17.80
C LEU A 7 -5.77 44.33 -17.11
N PRO A 8 -6.96 43.83 -17.50
CA PRO A 8 -8.20 44.22 -16.86
C PRO A 8 -8.30 43.67 -15.43
N LEU A 9 -8.30 44.57 -14.45
CA LEU A 9 -8.75 44.31 -13.09
C LEU A 9 -10.28 44.18 -13.08
N THR A 10 -10.82 42.98 -13.23
CA THR A 10 -12.17 42.63 -12.69
C THR A 10 -12.41 41.12 -12.80
N ALA A 11 -11.99 40.39 -11.78
CA ALA A 11 -12.65 39.15 -11.39
C ALA A 11 -12.60 39.08 -9.86
N ASP A 12 -13.75 39.21 -9.21
CA ASP A 12 -13.86 38.98 -7.78
C ASP A 12 -13.33 37.57 -7.46
N PRO A 13 -12.39 37.43 -6.51
CA PRO A 13 -11.89 36.12 -6.15
C PRO A 13 -13.04 35.27 -5.59
N PRO A 14 -13.08 33.96 -5.90
CA PRO A 14 -14.06 33.06 -5.30
C PRO A 14 -13.95 33.16 -3.78
N ARG A 15 -15.11 33.31 -3.12
CA ARG A 15 -15.27 33.41 -1.68
C ARG A 15 -14.59 32.21 -1.00
N GLN A 16 -13.35 32.40 -0.56
CA GLN A 16 -12.60 31.40 0.17
C GLN A 16 -13.26 31.26 1.55
N ILE A 17 -14.11 30.26 1.70
CA ILE A 17 -14.68 29.91 3.01
C ILE A 17 -13.53 29.27 3.79
N ASN A 18 -12.83 30.09 4.57
CA ASN A 18 -11.89 29.63 5.57
C ASN A 18 -12.68 28.81 6.60
N VAL A 19 -12.77 27.50 6.40
CA VAL A 19 -13.19 26.55 7.45
C VAL A 19 -11.98 26.31 8.35
N ILE A 20 -11.46 27.38 8.95
CA ILE A 20 -10.64 27.24 10.14
C ILE A 20 -11.66 26.99 11.24
N ARG A 21 -11.92 25.72 11.54
CA ARG A 21 -12.54 25.38 12.83
C ARG A 21 -11.56 25.83 13.89
N ASP A 22 -11.99 26.76 14.72
CA ASP A 22 -11.17 27.28 15.79
C ASP A 22 -10.89 26.11 16.74
N LEU A 23 -9.66 25.99 17.26
CA LEU A 23 -9.33 24.96 18.24
C LEU A 23 -10.21 25.07 19.50
N ALA A 24 -10.80 26.26 19.72
CA ALA A 24 -11.81 26.52 20.74
C ALA A 24 -13.17 25.81 20.49
N ASP A 25 -13.50 25.42 19.26
CA ASP A 25 -14.72 24.65 18.94
C ASP A 25 -14.62 23.20 19.42
N TYR A 26 -13.41 22.70 19.63
CA TYR A 26 -13.18 21.48 20.40
C TYR A 26 -13.32 21.86 21.87
N GLY A 27 -14.56 21.80 22.36
CA GLY A 27 -14.88 22.10 23.76
C GLY A 27 -13.90 21.45 24.73
N THR A 28 -13.72 22.09 25.89
CA THR A 28 -12.78 21.67 26.95
C THR A 28 -12.67 20.16 27.03
N PRO A 29 -11.47 19.56 26.83
CA PRO A 29 -11.34 18.12 26.91
C PRO A 29 -11.89 17.67 28.27
N PRO A 30 -12.72 16.61 28.31
CA PRO A 30 -13.26 16.13 29.56
C PRO A 30 -12.10 15.91 30.53
N VAL A 31 -12.26 16.40 31.76
CA VAL A 31 -11.27 16.23 32.83
C VAL A 31 -10.87 14.77 32.85
N THR A 32 -9.59 14.51 32.59
CA THR A 32 -9.01 13.16 32.59
C THR A 32 -9.20 12.60 33.99
N GLN A 33 -10.27 11.84 34.19
CA GLN A 33 -10.38 11.00 35.38
C GLN A 33 -9.19 10.07 35.32
N ALA A 34 -8.35 10.08 36.35
CA ALA A 34 -7.23 9.17 36.47
C ALA A 34 -7.78 7.74 36.30
N GLU A 35 -7.55 7.16 35.12
CA GLU A 35 -7.99 5.81 34.82
C GLU A 35 -7.34 4.90 35.86
N THR A 36 -8.20 4.25 36.63
CA THR A 36 -7.77 3.14 37.48
C THR A 36 -7.08 2.13 36.56
N PRO A 37 -5.86 1.67 36.87
CA PRO A 37 -5.15 0.75 35.98
C PRO A 37 -6.09 -0.43 35.67
N PRO A 38 -6.34 -0.72 34.38
CA PRO A 38 -7.29 -1.75 34.01
C PRO A 38 -6.83 -3.06 34.65
N THR A 39 -7.69 -3.63 35.50
CA THR A 39 -7.54 -4.99 36.00
C THR A 39 -7.24 -5.88 34.80
N PRO A 40 -6.20 -6.74 34.82
CA PRO A 40 -5.86 -7.59 33.69
C PRO A 40 -7.06 -8.50 33.39
N GLY A 41 -7.86 -8.07 32.41
CA GLY A 41 -9.01 -8.81 31.94
C GLY A 41 -8.53 -10.09 31.26
N PRO A 42 -9.41 -11.10 31.15
CA PRO A 42 -9.09 -12.31 30.41
C PRO A 42 -8.60 -11.92 29.02
N GLU A 43 -7.45 -12.46 28.64
CA GLU A 43 -6.80 -12.28 27.35
C GLU A 43 -7.86 -12.39 26.24
N ARG A 44 -8.19 -11.25 25.61
CA ARG A 44 -9.18 -11.21 24.52
C ARG A 44 -8.56 -11.96 23.36
N LYS A 45 -8.85 -13.27 23.25
CA LYS A 45 -8.55 -14.02 22.04
C LYS A 45 -9.16 -13.25 20.87
N PRO A 46 -8.38 -12.85 19.86
CA PRO A 46 -8.92 -12.14 18.72
C PRO A 46 -10.06 -12.96 18.15
N LEU A 47 -11.19 -12.31 17.87
CA LEU A 47 -12.34 -12.90 17.20
C LEU A 47 -11.84 -13.48 15.87
N ARG A 48 -11.52 -14.78 15.92
CA ARG A 48 -11.09 -15.54 14.76
C ARG A 48 -12.36 -15.83 13.99
N TRP A 49 -12.78 -14.87 13.15
CA TRP A 49 -13.84 -15.11 12.19
C TRP A 49 -13.49 -16.41 11.45
N PRO A 50 -14.38 -17.42 11.44
CA PRO A 50 -14.12 -18.62 10.67
C PRO A 50 -13.89 -18.16 9.23
N ALA A 51 -12.71 -18.44 8.69
CA ALA A 51 -12.41 -18.18 7.30
C ALA A 51 -13.30 -19.10 6.47
N VAL A 52 -14.53 -18.66 6.20
CA VAL A 52 -15.42 -19.35 5.28
C VAL A 52 -14.72 -19.27 3.93
N PRO A 53 -14.36 -20.40 3.30
CA PRO A 53 -13.73 -20.37 2.00
C PRO A 53 -14.68 -19.64 1.04
N ALA A 54 -14.24 -18.51 0.51
CA ALA A 54 -15.03 -17.75 -0.44
C ALA A 54 -15.32 -18.65 -1.65
N THR A 55 -16.61 -18.88 -1.92
CA THR A 55 -17.02 -19.68 -3.09
C THR A 55 -16.50 -19.03 -4.37
N PRO A 56 -16.29 -19.79 -5.47
CA PRO A 56 -15.83 -19.21 -6.75
C PRO A 56 -16.67 -18.01 -7.21
N ARG A 57 -17.98 -18.05 -6.94
CA ARG A 57 -18.91 -16.93 -7.21
C ARG A 57 -18.59 -15.70 -6.37
N VAL A 58 -18.31 -15.84 -5.08
CA VAL A 58 -17.92 -14.72 -4.20
C VAL A 58 -16.58 -14.15 -4.67
N GLN A 59 -15.60 -15.00 -4.99
CA GLN A 59 -14.30 -14.55 -5.51
C GLN A 59 -14.44 -13.76 -6.82
N HIS A 60 -15.26 -14.25 -7.76
CA HIS A 60 -15.54 -13.56 -9.03
C HIS A 60 -16.23 -12.20 -8.82
N MET A 61 -17.25 -12.15 -7.95
CA MET A 61 -17.93 -10.90 -7.60
C MET A 61 -16.98 -9.89 -6.93
N THR A 62 -16.10 -10.35 -6.04
CA THR A 62 -15.08 -9.51 -5.43
C THR A 62 -14.09 -8.98 -6.48
N ALA A 63 -13.66 -9.81 -7.43
CA ALA A 63 -12.79 -9.38 -8.52
C ALA A 63 -13.46 -8.32 -9.40
N LEU A 64 -14.72 -8.51 -9.79
CA LEU A 64 -15.50 -7.53 -10.54
C LEU A 64 -15.70 -6.22 -9.77
N ALA A 65 -16.00 -6.30 -8.47
CA ALA A 65 -16.12 -5.11 -7.63
C ALA A 65 -14.80 -4.33 -7.55
N ARG A 66 -13.66 -5.01 -7.43
CA ARG A 66 -12.32 -4.40 -7.46
C ARG A 66 -12.03 -3.73 -8.80
N MET A 67 -12.33 -4.40 -9.92
CA MET A 67 -12.15 -3.82 -11.26
C MET A 67 -13.01 -2.56 -11.44
N ARG A 68 -14.27 -2.57 -10.99
CA ARG A 68 -15.14 -1.39 -11.05
C ARG A 68 -14.64 -0.25 -10.17
N ALA A 69 -14.23 -0.55 -8.94
CA ALA A 69 -13.65 0.44 -8.04
C ALA A 69 -12.37 1.05 -8.63
N ALA A 70 -11.52 0.24 -9.26
CA ALA A 70 -10.32 0.71 -9.94
C ALA A 70 -10.66 1.60 -11.13
N ALA A 71 -11.66 1.25 -11.95
CA ALA A 71 -12.10 2.07 -13.08
C ALA A 71 -12.63 3.43 -12.62
N VAL A 72 -13.52 3.46 -11.62
CA VAL A 72 -14.04 4.71 -11.05
C VAL A 72 -12.90 5.55 -10.46
N TYR A 73 -11.96 4.92 -9.75
CA TYR A 73 -10.79 5.61 -9.21
C TYR A 73 -9.95 6.28 -10.31
N MET A 74 -9.74 5.62 -11.45
CA MET A 74 -8.98 6.16 -12.57
C MET A 74 -9.72 7.33 -13.24
N GLU A 75 -11.04 7.22 -13.43
CA GLU A 75 -11.88 8.30 -13.97
C GLU A 75 -11.88 9.52 -13.05
N GLU A 76 -12.07 9.32 -11.75
CA GLU A 76 -11.95 10.39 -10.76
C GLU A 76 -10.58 11.06 -10.85
N GLN A 77 -9.49 10.27 -10.84
CA GLN A 77 -8.13 10.81 -10.92
C GLN A 77 -7.89 11.66 -12.17
N ALA A 78 -8.45 11.27 -13.33
CA ALA A 78 -8.28 12.01 -14.58
C ALA A 78 -8.87 13.43 -14.53
N THR A 79 -9.82 13.68 -13.62
CA THR A 79 -10.50 14.99 -13.47
C THR A 79 -9.93 15.86 -12.36
N LEU A 80 -9.03 15.33 -11.52
CA LEU A 80 -8.47 16.08 -10.40
C LEU A 80 -7.39 17.06 -10.85
N THR A 81 -7.44 18.27 -10.29
CA THR A 81 -6.33 19.22 -10.38
C THR A 81 -5.11 18.71 -9.60
N PRO A 82 -3.89 19.17 -9.93
CA PRO A 82 -2.69 18.81 -9.15
C PRO A 82 -2.82 19.08 -7.64
N ALA A 83 -3.49 20.17 -7.25
CA ALA A 83 -3.74 20.51 -5.85
C ALA A 83 -4.65 19.47 -5.16
N GLN A 84 -5.73 19.03 -5.82
CA GLN A 84 -6.61 18.00 -5.29
C GLN A 84 -5.92 16.63 -5.21
N ILE A 85 -5.02 16.31 -6.15
CA ILE A 85 -4.20 15.09 -6.08
C ILE A 85 -3.28 15.14 -4.85
N ALA A 86 -2.64 16.27 -4.57
CA ALA A 86 -1.79 16.46 -3.40
C ALA A 86 -2.60 16.32 -2.10
N ASP A 87 -3.72 17.03 -1.98
CA ASP A 87 -4.61 17.00 -0.82
C ASP A 87 -5.13 15.58 -0.52
N ARG A 88 -5.55 14.85 -1.57
CA ARG A 88 -5.96 13.45 -1.46
C ARG A 88 -4.83 12.56 -0.97
N ARG A 89 -3.61 12.74 -1.47
CA ARG A 89 -2.43 11.95 -1.04
C ARG A 89 -2.12 12.19 0.43
N THR A 90 -2.17 13.45 0.88
CA THR A 90 -2.01 13.80 2.29
C THR A 90 -3.09 13.15 3.14
N SER A 91 -4.36 13.28 2.75
CA SER A 91 -5.49 12.66 3.46
C SER A 91 -5.35 11.13 3.60
N LEU A 92 -4.86 10.46 2.54
CA LEU A 92 -4.59 9.02 2.59
C LEU A 92 -3.41 8.68 3.52
N ALA A 93 -2.35 9.47 3.50
CA ALA A 93 -1.21 9.29 4.39
C ALA A 93 -1.61 9.48 5.87
N ASP A 94 -2.45 10.48 6.17
CA ASP A 94 -2.98 10.73 7.52
C ASP A 94 -3.87 9.56 7.98
N ALA A 95 -4.74 9.06 7.10
CA ALA A 95 -5.57 7.90 7.39
C ALA A 95 -4.74 6.64 7.68
N HIS A 96 -3.70 6.38 6.89
CA HIS A 96 -2.79 5.26 7.14
C HIS A 96 -2.00 5.42 8.44
N THR A 97 -1.52 6.64 8.74
CA THR A 97 -0.84 6.96 10.00
C THR A 97 -1.74 6.66 11.19
N ALA A 98 -2.99 7.13 11.16
CA ALA A 98 -3.97 6.85 12.20
C ALA A 98 -4.21 5.34 12.38
N LEU A 99 -4.32 4.58 11.28
CA LEU A 99 -4.46 3.12 11.34
C LEU A 99 -3.23 2.43 11.93
N CYS A 100 -2.01 2.91 11.66
CA CYS A 100 -0.79 2.37 12.25
C CYS A 100 -0.72 2.66 13.76
N ILE A 101 -1.06 3.88 14.18
CA ILE A 101 -1.14 4.24 15.61
C ILE A 101 -2.17 3.35 16.33
N LEU A 102 -3.36 3.15 15.76
CA LEU A 102 -4.38 2.27 16.31
C LEU A 102 -3.94 0.80 16.41
N ARG A 103 -2.98 0.37 15.58
CA ARG A 103 -2.37 -0.97 15.63
C ARG A 103 -1.21 -1.07 16.63
N GLY A 104 -0.87 0.01 17.33
CA GLY A 104 0.20 0.04 18.32
C GLY A 104 1.59 0.26 17.72
N ASN A 105 1.70 0.75 16.48
CA ASN A 105 2.99 1.17 15.94
C ASN A 105 3.49 2.40 16.67
N THR A 106 4.80 2.46 16.91
CA THR A 106 5.47 3.68 17.37
C THR A 106 5.57 4.69 16.23
N SER A 107 5.77 5.97 16.54
CA SER A 107 6.01 7.01 15.51
C SER A 107 7.19 6.67 14.62
N ASP A 108 8.23 6.05 15.19
CA ASP A 108 9.44 5.69 14.46
C ASP A 108 9.15 4.58 13.43
N ASP A 109 8.15 3.73 13.70
CA ASP A 109 7.68 2.63 12.84
C ASP A 109 6.60 3.02 11.83
N ILE A 110 6.45 4.30 11.53
CA ILE A 110 5.51 4.81 10.53
C ILE A 110 6.27 5.65 9.50
N ASP A 111 6.08 5.37 8.22
CA ASP A 111 6.63 6.19 7.13
C ASP A 111 5.93 7.56 7.11
N PRO A 112 6.63 8.66 7.42
CA PRO A 112 5.99 9.99 7.51
C PRO A 112 5.47 10.49 6.16
N ALA A 113 5.97 9.97 5.04
CA ALA A 113 5.54 10.41 3.71
C ALA A 113 4.29 9.69 3.20
N ARG A 114 4.02 8.47 3.70
CA ARG A 114 2.95 7.59 3.16
C ARG A 114 1.99 7.04 4.21
N GLY A 115 2.34 7.16 5.49
CA GLY A 115 1.61 6.63 6.64
C GLY A 115 1.67 5.11 6.80
N TYR A 116 2.51 4.41 6.04
CA TYR A 116 2.62 2.95 6.11
C TYR A 116 3.48 2.48 7.28
N SER A 117 3.17 1.29 7.79
CA SER A 117 3.94 0.61 8.84
C SER A 117 5.31 0.16 8.33
N LEU A 118 6.36 0.54 9.07
CA LEU A 118 7.76 0.16 8.86
C LEU A 118 8.24 -0.92 9.85
N THR A 119 7.32 -1.62 10.50
CA THR A 119 7.66 -2.71 11.43
C THR A 119 8.23 -3.93 10.69
N ARG A 120 8.98 -4.78 11.40
CA ARG A 120 9.48 -6.05 10.84
C ARG A 120 8.36 -6.93 10.30
N GLN A 121 7.19 -6.93 10.96
CA GLN A 121 6.04 -7.72 10.48
C GLN A 121 5.54 -7.24 9.12
N SER A 122 5.50 -5.92 8.90
CA SER A 122 5.11 -5.35 7.60
C SER A 122 6.11 -5.68 6.50
N TYR A 123 7.41 -5.64 6.81
CA TYR A 123 8.46 -6.11 5.90
C TYR A 123 8.25 -7.57 5.49
N GLU A 124 8.11 -8.49 6.46
CA GLU A 124 7.92 -9.92 6.20
C GLU A 124 6.62 -10.22 5.45
N HIS A 125 5.58 -9.41 5.69
CA HIS A 125 4.33 -9.53 4.94
C HIS A 125 4.53 -9.14 3.47
N GLN A 126 5.17 -8.00 3.20
CA GLN A 126 5.43 -7.53 1.84
C GLN A 126 6.35 -8.50 1.08
N ARG A 127 7.43 -8.96 1.72
CA ARG A 127 8.34 -9.98 1.20
C ARG A 127 7.59 -11.25 0.81
N ARG A 128 6.80 -11.82 1.73
CA ARG A 128 6.00 -13.04 1.46
C ARG A 128 4.97 -12.83 0.36
N SER A 129 4.38 -11.64 0.26
CA SER A 129 3.45 -11.32 -0.83
C SER A 129 4.14 -11.39 -2.18
N TRP A 130 5.34 -10.81 -2.32
CA TRP A 130 6.13 -10.88 -3.56
C TRP A 130 6.56 -12.31 -3.90
N ILE A 131 7.11 -13.05 -2.94
CA ILE A 131 7.48 -14.46 -3.14
C ILE A 131 6.26 -15.29 -3.56
N SER A 132 5.09 -15.05 -2.94
CA SER A 132 3.85 -15.77 -3.29
C SER A 132 3.33 -15.40 -4.67
N TYR A 133 3.45 -14.12 -5.06
CA TYR A 133 3.13 -13.67 -6.41
C TYR A 133 4.00 -14.40 -7.44
N ILE A 134 5.33 -14.39 -7.26
CA ILE A 134 6.27 -15.07 -8.17
C ILE A 134 6.00 -16.57 -8.21
N LYS A 135 5.80 -17.20 -7.04
CA LYS A 135 5.47 -18.63 -6.93
C LYS A 135 4.23 -19.02 -7.75
N LEU A 136 3.19 -18.21 -7.72
CA LEU A 136 1.90 -18.55 -8.33
C LEU A 136 1.78 -18.08 -9.78
N GLN A 137 2.42 -16.97 -10.14
CA GLN A 137 2.25 -16.30 -11.43
C GLN A 137 3.50 -16.36 -12.32
N GLY A 138 4.63 -16.83 -11.80
CA GLY A 138 5.93 -16.67 -12.45
C GLY A 138 6.47 -15.25 -12.30
N PHE A 139 7.60 -14.99 -12.95
CA PHE A 139 8.25 -13.68 -12.96
C PHE A 139 8.52 -13.24 -14.39
N SER A 140 8.15 -12.01 -14.74
CA SER A 140 8.48 -11.38 -16.00
C SER A 140 9.45 -10.23 -15.77
N THR A 141 10.63 -10.30 -16.37
CA THR A 141 11.62 -9.21 -16.30
C THR A 141 11.06 -7.89 -16.88
N ALA A 142 10.21 -7.97 -17.91
CA ALA A 142 9.61 -6.80 -18.55
C ALA A 142 8.58 -6.06 -17.67
N TYR A 143 7.83 -6.79 -16.84
CA TYR A 143 6.72 -6.21 -16.07
C TYR A 143 6.97 -6.15 -14.56
N ASP A 144 7.71 -7.10 -13.99
CA ASP A 144 7.81 -7.30 -12.55
C ASP A 144 9.13 -6.80 -11.96
N LEU A 145 10.20 -6.69 -12.76
CA LEU A 145 11.54 -6.32 -12.28
C LEU A 145 11.58 -4.92 -11.65
N GLU A 146 11.06 -3.93 -12.36
CA GLU A 146 11.09 -2.55 -11.88
C GLU A 146 10.21 -2.31 -10.64
N PRO A 147 8.96 -2.82 -10.57
CA PRO A 147 8.19 -2.82 -9.34
C PRO A 147 8.86 -3.54 -8.16
N LEU A 148 9.48 -4.70 -8.40
CA LEU A 148 10.20 -5.44 -7.36
C LEU A 148 11.40 -4.65 -6.84
N ARG A 149 12.23 -4.09 -7.72
CA ARG A 149 13.36 -3.23 -7.35
C ARG A 149 12.92 -2.03 -6.52
N LYS A 150 11.82 -1.36 -6.91
CA LYS A 150 11.25 -0.26 -6.12
C LYS A 150 10.79 -0.70 -4.73
N ALA A 151 10.21 -1.90 -4.61
CA ALA A 151 9.78 -2.43 -3.34
C ALA A 151 10.97 -2.76 -2.42
N VAL A 152 12.04 -3.35 -2.96
CA VAL A 152 13.27 -3.65 -2.22
C VAL A 152 13.96 -2.35 -1.79
N ALA A 153 14.20 -1.43 -2.73
CA ALA A 153 14.85 -0.15 -2.44
C ALA A 153 14.10 0.69 -1.40
N TYR A 154 12.76 0.63 -1.39
CA TYR A 154 11.94 1.29 -0.36
C TYR A 154 12.27 0.82 1.06
N TRP A 155 12.52 -0.48 1.24
CA TRP A 155 12.87 -1.08 2.53
C TRP A 155 14.36 -0.90 2.87
N GLU A 156 15.26 -1.01 1.89
CA GLU A 156 16.69 -0.72 2.09
C GLU A 156 16.93 0.71 2.58
N GLU A 157 16.20 1.69 2.05
CA GLU A 157 16.30 3.10 2.46
C GLU A 157 15.84 3.34 3.90
N ARG A 158 14.74 2.69 4.32
CA ARG A 158 14.05 3.01 5.59
C ARG A 158 14.39 2.09 6.74
N ARG A 159 14.76 0.85 6.43
CA ARG A 159 15.02 -0.25 7.37
C ARG A 159 16.07 -1.22 6.79
N PRO A 160 17.31 -0.76 6.55
CA PRO A 160 18.36 -1.59 5.95
C PRO A 160 18.61 -2.88 6.74
N GLN A 161 18.47 -2.86 8.07
CA GLN A 161 18.61 -4.03 8.94
C GLN A 161 17.58 -5.14 8.67
N PHE A 162 16.50 -4.85 7.92
CA PHE A 162 15.54 -5.88 7.50
C PHE A 162 15.87 -6.46 6.13
N ALA A 163 16.39 -5.63 5.22
CA ALA A 163 16.67 -6.00 3.83
C ALA A 163 18.08 -6.57 3.60
N ASP A 164 19.01 -6.39 4.54
CA ASP A 164 20.39 -6.84 4.40
C ASP A 164 20.49 -8.33 4.07
N GLY A 165 21.11 -8.64 2.93
CA GLY A 165 21.30 -10.00 2.41
C GLY A 165 20.03 -10.72 1.94
N ASP A 166 18.87 -10.07 1.90
CA ASP A 166 17.62 -10.73 1.50
C ASP A 166 17.32 -10.56 0.01
N ASP A 167 17.38 -11.66 -0.74
CA ASP A 167 17.07 -11.69 -2.16
C ASP A 167 15.64 -12.19 -2.39
N TRP A 168 14.71 -11.25 -2.57
CA TRP A 168 13.30 -11.53 -2.81
C TRP A 168 13.07 -12.26 -4.14
N LEU A 169 13.88 -11.95 -5.16
CA LEU A 169 13.73 -12.52 -6.49
C LEU A 169 14.18 -13.98 -6.47
N ALA A 170 15.37 -14.26 -5.96
CA ALA A 170 15.88 -15.62 -5.85
C ALA A 170 14.96 -16.51 -5.01
N ALA A 171 14.45 -16.00 -3.87
CA ALA A 171 13.48 -16.71 -3.04
C ALA A 171 12.17 -16.99 -3.78
N GLY A 172 11.67 -16.02 -4.56
CA GLY A 172 10.48 -16.17 -5.39
C GLY A 172 10.66 -17.22 -6.49
N LEU A 173 11.76 -17.18 -7.23
CA LEU A 173 12.07 -18.12 -8.31
C LEU A 173 12.28 -19.54 -7.78
N ALA A 174 12.95 -19.69 -6.63
CA ALA A 174 13.08 -20.98 -5.96
C ALA A 174 11.71 -21.56 -5.60
N ALA A 175 10.82 -20.74 -5.02
CA ALA A 175 9.46 -21.15 -4.66
C ALA A 175 8.61 -21.50 -5.89
N TYR A 176 8.81 -20.80 -7.02
CA TYR A 176 8.15 -21.12 -8.28
C TYR A 176 8.58 -22.48 -8.83
N ARG A 177 9.90 -22.73 -8.89
CA ARG A 177 10.45 -24.02 -9.33
C ARG A 177 9.90 -25.17 -8.47
N GLU A 178 9.94 -25.04 -7.15
CA GLU A 178 9.38 -26.06 -6.24
C GLU A 178 7.87 -26.28 -6.47
N HIS A 179 7.11 -25.22 -6.75
CA HIS A 179 5.66 -25.30 -6.92
C HIS A 179 5.23 -26.04 -8.19
N TRP A 180 5.99 -25.88 -9.27
CA TRP A 180 5.67 -26.39 -10.61
C TRP A 180 6.52 -27.59 -11.05
N GLN A 181 7.45 -28.07 -10.22
CA GLN A 181 8.17 -29.34 -10.43
C GLN A 181 7.28 -30.58 -10.29
N ASP A 182 6.05 -30.45 -9.80
CA ASP A 182 5.07 -31.52 -9.68
C ASP A 182 4.52 -31.90 -11.08
N PRO A 183 4.81 -33.10 -11.61
CA PRO A 183 4.39 -33.50 -12.96
C PRO A 183 2.86 -33.62 -13.10
N GLU A 184 2.12 -33.66 -12.00
CA GLU A 184 0.64 -33.63 -12.02
C GLU A 184 0.09 -32.20 -12.18
N ARG A 185 0.94 -31.17 -12.08
CA ARG A 185 0.56 -29.75 -12.23
C ARG A 185 1.06 -29.20 -13.56
N ALA A 186 0.22 -29.29 -14.58
CA ALA A 186 0.46 -28.59 -15.84
C ALA A 186 0.53 -27.07 -15.59
N CYS A 187 1.68 -26.48 -15.86
CA CYS A 187 1.83 -25.04 -15.87
C CYS A 187 1.43 -24.49 -17.24
N TYR A 188 0.45 -23.59 -17.27
CA TYR A 188 -0.09 -23.02 -18.52
C TYR A 188 0.52 -21.65 -18.88
N ARG A 189 1.60 -21.22 -18.21
CA ARG A 189 2.24 -19.94 -18.50
C ARG A 189 3.54 -20.13 -19.30
N PRO A 190 3.86 -19.23 -20.23
CA PRO A 190 5.10 -19.27 -21.03
C PRO A 190 6.38 -19.35 -20.19
N ALA A 191 6.36 -18.81 -18.95
CA ALA A 191 7.50 -18.83 -18.03
C ALA A 191 7.86 -20.25 -17.50
N CYS A 192 7.04 -21.25 -17.78
CA CYS A 192 7.29 -22.65 -17.39
C CYS A 192 7.94 -23.49 -18.49
N ASP A 193 7.94 -23.03 -19.75
CA ASP A 193 8.44 -23.81 -20.89
C ASP A 193 9.97 -23.83 -20.99
N GLY A 194 10.65 -23.53 -19.87
CA GLY A 194 12.07 -23.24 -19.84
C GLY A 194 12.28 -21.75 -20.08
N ILE A 195 12.74 -21.04 -19.05
CA ILE A 195 13.60 -19.90 -19.32
C ILE A 195 14.84 -20.56 -19.91
N ASP A 196 14.93 -20.63 -21.23
CA ASP A 196 16.15 -21.08 -21.89
C ASP A 196 17.29 -20.25 -21.27
N GLU A 197 18.30 -20.93 -20.72
CA GLU A 197 19.44 -20.32 -20.00
C GLU A 197 20.20 -19.24 -20.81
N GLU A 198 19.82 -19.02 -22.07
CA GLU A 198 20.36 -17.99 -22.95
C GLU A 198 20.00 -16.55 -22.53
N ASP A 199 18.92 -16.32 -21.77
CA ASP A 199 18.49 -14.96 -21.35
C ASP A 199 19.12 -14.48 -20.03
N GLU A 200 19.85 -15.33 -19.29
CA GLU A 200 20.51 -14.93 -18.03
C GLU A 200 21.84 -14.16 -18.24
N ASN A 201 22.33 -14.06 -19.49
CA ASN A 201 23.59 -13.40 -19.86
C ASN A 201 23.41 -12.10 -20.67
N ARG A 202 22.23 -11.48 -20.68
CA ARG A 202 21.96 -10.18 -21.34
C ARG A 202 21.48 -9.12 -20.35
#